data_AF-A0A349WD56-F1
#
_entry.id   AF-A0A349WD56-F1
#
_cell.length_a   1.000
_cell.length_b   1.000
_cell.length_c   1.000
_cell.angle_alpha   90.00
_cell.angle_beta   90.00
_cell.angle_gamma   90.00
#
_symmetry.space_group_name_H-M   'P 1'
#
loop_
_entity.id
_entity.type
_entity.pdbx_description
1 polymer ?
#
loop_
_entity_poly.entity_id
_entity_poly.type
_entity_poly.pdbx_seq_one_letter_code
_entity_poly.pdbx_strand_id
1 'polypeptide(L)'
;GHAAGPDPSLLGCWRAAKIVLTTQDGSKAEDTTGRCALRFTENQLESSCKTTTGAATTTYRYAVVRPQVYAATMAGSTFRTEMVGSTREYEYQVQGDLLRTVSVHPAKEPVAAPAVAPRVETEAVRMPCPPTHSAFN
;
A
#
# COMPACT_ATOMS: atom_id res chain seq x y z
N GLY A 1 -14.30 -17.27 12.84
CA GLY A 1 -14.67 -16.49 11.65
C GLY A 1 -13.65 -16.79 10.57
N HIS A 2 -14.08 -17.17 9.37
CA HIS A 2 -13.17 -17.46 8.28
C HIS A 2 -12.45 -16.17 7.89
N ALA A 3 -11.11 -16.15 7.98
CA ALA A 3 -10.33 -15.17 7.24
C ALA A 3 -10.69 -15.37 5.77
N ALA A 4 -11.21 -14.33 5.12
CA ALA A 4 -11.40 -14.37 3.68
C ALA A 4 -10.02 -14.64 3.05
N GLY A 5 -9.94 -15.62 2.14
CA GLY A 5 -8.74 -15.82 1.34
C GLY A 5 -8.38 -14.53 0.57
N PRO A 6 -7.17 -14.46 -0.02
CA PRO A 6 -6.78 -13.29 -0.79
C PRO A 6 -7.81 -13.02 -1.90
N ASP A 7 -8.19 -11.75 -2.07
CA ASP A 7 -8.99 -11.35 -3.22
C ASP A 7 -8.14 -11.52 -4.49
N PRO A 8 -8.51 -12.44 -5.40
CA PRO A 8 -7.72 -12.71 -6.60
C PRO A 8 -7.53 -11.48 -7.49
N SER A 9 -8.45 -10.51 -7.42
CA SER A 9 -8.36 -9.28 -8.22
C SER A 9 -7.17 -8.41 -7.84
N LEU A 10 -6.69 -8.48 -6.59
CA LEU A 10 -5.52 -7.73 -6.11
C LEU A 10 -4.20 -8.35 -6.56
N LEU A 11 -4.17 -9.66 -6.81
CA LEU A 11 -2.94 -10.40 -7.06
C LEU A 11 -2.19 -9.88 -8.30
N GLY A 12 -0.87 -9.93 -8.21
CA GLY A 12 0.03 -9.49 -9.27
C GLY A 12 0.67 -8.13 -8.98
N CYS A 13 1.10 -7.45 -10.04
CA CYS A 13 1.86 -6.22 -9.95
C CYS A 13 1.10 -5.01 -10.48
N TRP A 14 1.30 -3.90 -9.80
CA TRP A 14 0.65 -2.63 -10.06
C TRP A 14 1.68 -1.52 -10.05
N ARG A 15 1.58 -0.56 -10.97
CA ARG A 15 2.37 0.66 -10.97
C ARG A 15 1.53 1.79 -10.41
N ALA A 16 1.98 2.43 -9.33
CA ALA A 16 1.30 3.60 -8.80
C ALA A 16 1.42 4.76 -9.81
N ALA A 17 0.32 5.13 -10.44
CA ALA A 17 0.23 6.26 -11.38
C ALA A 17 0.02 7.58 -10.64
N LYS A 18 -0.67 7.55 -9.50
CA LYS A 18 -0.88 8.69 -8.62
C LYS A 18 -0.88 8.24 -7.16
N ILE A 19 -0.16 8.97 -6.31
CA ILE A 19 -0.23 8.83 -4.85
C ILE A 19 -0.52 10.21 -4.28
N VAL A 20 -1.54 10.33 -3.44
CA VAL A 20 -1.85 11.56 -2.70
C VAL A 20 -1.68 11.27 -1.22
N LEU A 21 -0.78 12.00 -0.57
CA LEU A 21 -0.61 11.99 0.87
C LEU A 21 -1.22 13.28 1.43
N THR A 22 -2.22 13.14 2.29
CA THR A 22 -2.75 14.24 3.10
C THR A 22 -2.20 14.10 4.52
N THR A 23 -1.52 15.13 5.01
CA THR A 23 -0.95 15.18 6.37
C THR A 23 -1.97 15.71 7.38
N GLN A 24 -1.61 15.65 8.68
CA GLN A 24 -2.51 16.05 9.78
C GLN A 24 -2.86 17.54 9.78
N ASP A 25 -2.00 18.39 9.24
CA ASP A 25 -2.21 19.83 9.03
C ASP A 25 -3.06 20.13 7.78
N GLY A 26 -3.51 19.09 7.06
CA GLY A 26 -4.29 19.21 5.83
C GLY A 26 -3.47 19.48 4.57
N SER A 27 -2.13 19.57 4.68
CA SER A 27 -1.27 19.71 3.50
C SER A 27 -1.36 18.45 2.63
N LYS A 28 -1.19 18.64 1.31
CA LYS A 28 -1.23 17.55 0.34
C LYS A 28 0.08 17.48 -0.44
N ALA A 29 0.65 16.29 -0.50
CA ALA A 29 1.74 15.94 -1.39
C ALA A 29 1.22 14.96 -2.44
N GLU A 30 1.49 15.24 -3.71
CA GLU A 30 1.13 14.35 -4.82
C GLU A 30 2.39 13.80 -5.50
N ASP A 31 2.38 12.51 -5.80
CA ASP A 31 3.40 11.84 -6.62
C ASP A 31 2.73 11.18 -7.82
N THR A 32 3.00 11.70 -9.01
CA THR A 32 2.49 11.18 -10.29
C THR A 32 3.61 10.62 -11.18
N THR A 33 4.78 10.35 -10.60
CA THR A 33 5.99 10.00 -11.37
C THR A 33 6.00 8.55 -11.87
N GLY A 34 5.10 7.69 -11.41
CA GLY A 34 5.10 6.27 -11.81
C GLY A 34 6.26 5.45 -11.23
N ARG A 35 6.98 6.01 -10.24
CA ARG A 35 8.22 5.44 -9.70
C ARG A 35 8.03 4.31 -8.69
N CYS A 36 6.82 4.17 -8.15
CA CYS A 36 6.46 3.13 -7.19
C CYS A 36 5.70 1.99 -7.88
N ALA A 37 6.07 0.76 -7.53
CA ALA A 37 5.36 -0.45 -7.91
C ALA A 37 4.92 -1.21 -6.65
N LEU A 38 3.75 -1.82 -6.73
CA LEU A 38 3.18 -2.68 -5.70
C LEU A 38 3.10 -4.11 -6.25
N ARG A 39 3.42 -5.10 -5.42
CA ARG A 39 3.24 -6.51 -5.73
C ARG A 39 2.44 -7.17 -4.63
N PHE A 40 1.27 -7.68 -4.99
CA PHE A 40 0.44 -8.48 -4.11
C PHE A 40 0.62 -9.96 -4.43
N THR A 41 0.99 -10.72 -3.41
CA THR A 41 0.96 -12.19 -3.38
C THR A 41 -0.17 -12.63 -2.44
N GLU A 42 -0.30 -13.91 -2.09
CA GLU A 42 -1.43 -14.36 -1.25
C GLU A 42 -1.49 -13.73 0.15
N ASN A 43 -0.34 -13.40 0.75
CA ASN A 43 -0.27 -12.92 2.13
C ASN A 43 0.73 -11.76 2.33
N GLN A 44 1.37 -11.31 1.24
CA GLN A 44 2.40 -10.29 1.28
C GLN A 44 2.16 -9.24 0.20
N LEU A 45 2.27 -7.98 0.62
CA LEU A 45 2.32 -6.80 -0.23
C LEU A 45 3.74 -6.26 -0.17
N GLU A 46 4.40 -6.12 -1.31
CA GLU A 46 5.66 -5.40 -1.44
C GLU A 46 5.42 -4.08 -2.17
N SER A 47 5.98 -2.99 -1.64
CA SER A 47 6.02 -1.68 -2.29
C SER A 47 7.48 -1.34 -2.57
N SER A 48 7.83 -1.11 -3.82
CA SER A 48 9.17 -0.68 -4.24
C SER A 48 9.09 0.64 -4.99
N CYS A 49 9.77 1.67 -4.48
CA CYS A 49 9.81 3.00 -5.06
C CYS A 49 11.24 3.34 -5.51
N LYS A 50 11.41 3.77 -6.76
CA LYS A 50 12.69 4.30 -7.22
C LYS A 50 12.99 5.64 -6.55
N THR A 51 14.19 5.78 -6.03
CA THR A 51 14.75 7.02 -5.46
C THR A 51 15.95 7.45 -6.30
N THR A 52 16.53 8.61 -5.99
CA THR A 52 17.77 9.08 -6.62
C THR A 52 18.98 8.19 -6.32
N THR A 53 18.95 7.44 -5.21
CA THR A 53 20.07 6.62 -4.72
C THR A 53 19.86 5.12 -4.90
N GLY A 54 18.72 4.69 -5.44
CA GLY A 54 18.41 3.27 -5.62
C GLY A 54 16.91 2.99 -5.55
N ALA A 55 16.54 1.85 -4.97
CA ALA A 55 15.15 1.49 -4.71
C ALA A 55 14.89 1.40 -3.20
N ALA A 56 13.82 2.05 -2.74
CA ALA A 56 13.31 1.88 -1.40
C ALA A 56 12.21 0.80 -1.43
N THR A 57 12.40 -0.28 -0.68
CA THR A 57 11.46 -1.39 -0.61
C THR A 57 10.85 -1.47 0.78
N THR A 58 9.54 -1.64 0.83
CA THR A 58 8.79 -1.89 2.06
C THR A 58 7.92 -3.12 1.87
N THR A 59 8.04 -4.06 2.78
CA THR A 59 7.31 -5.32 2.77
C THR A 59 6.25 -5.29 3.86
N TYR A 60 5.04 -5.74 3.53
CA TYR A 60 3.90 -5.82 4.42
C TYR A 60 3.36 -7.23 4.41
N ARG A 61 2.96 -7.73 5.58
CA ARG A 61 1.97 -8.81 5.66
C ARG A 61 0.60 -8.19 5.46
N TYR A 62 -0.24 -8.77 4.63
CA TYR A 62 -1.59 -8.24 4.43
C TYR A 62 -2.66 -9.33 4.43
N ALA A 63 -3.87 -8.95 4.77
CA ALA A 63 -5.05 -9.79 4.71
C ALA A 63 -6.31 -8.96 4.41
N VAL A 64 -7.24 -9.51 3.64
CA VAL A 64 -8.57 -8.91 3.46
C VAL A 64 -9.37 -9.15 4.75
N VAL A 65 -9.66 -8.07 5.48
CA VAL A 65 -10.28 -8.13 6.82
C VAL A 65 -11.79 -7.90 6.78
N ARG A 66 -12.28 -7.21 5.75
CA ARG A 66 -13.69 -6.94 5.45
C ARG A 66 -13.86 -6.87 3.92
N PRO A 67 -15.08 -6.97 3.37
CA PRO A 67 -15.29 -6.75 1.93
C PRO A 67 -14.64 -5.44 1.48
N GLN A 68 -13.76 -5.52 0.47
CA GLN A 68 -13.06 -4.37 -0.10
C GLN A 68 -12.17 -3.60 0.88
N VAL A 69 -11.75 -4.23 1.99
CA VAL A 69 -10.77 -3.65 2.93
C VAL A 69 -9.69 -4.66 3.26
N TYR A 70 -8.43 -4.28 3.05
CA TYR A 70 -7.27 -5.06 3.53
C TYR A 70 -6.53 -4.33 4.65
N ALA A 71 -6.04 -5.10 5.64
CA ALA A 71 -5.09 -4.61 6.62
C ALA A 71 -3.67 -4.95 6.14
N ALA A 72 -2.75 -3.99 6.18
CA ALA A 72 -1.34 -4.17 5.87
C ALA A 72 -0.49 -3.82 7.09
N THR A 73 0.22 -4.82 7.61
CA THR A 73 1.18 -4.68 8.71
C THR A 73 2.59 -4.63 8.15
N MET A 74 3.33 -3.55 8.40
CA MET A 74 4.70 -3.41 7.91
C MET A 74 5.61 -4.45 8.56
N ALA A 75 6.18 -5.34 7.74
CA ALA A 75 7.09 -6.39 8.17
C ALA A 75 8.57 -5.97 8.05
N GLY A 76 8.88 -5.06 7.12
CA GLY A 76 10.23 -4.53 6.92
C GLY A 76 10.23 -3.34 5.96
N SER A 77 11.22 -2.46 6.08
CA SER A 77 11.45 -1.34 5.17
C SER A 77 12.94 -1.04 5.06
N THR A 78 13.42 -0.67 3.88
CA THR A 78 14.80 -0.17 3.70
C THR A 78 14.92 1.33 4.02
N PHE A 79 13.81 2.03 4.27
CA PHE A 79 13.81 3.47 4.53
C PHE A 79 13.07 3.86 5.83
N ARG A 80 11.95 3.20 6.16
CA ARG A 80 11.13 3.49 7.35
C ARG A 80 11.13 2.34 8.35
N THR A 81 12.29 2.02 8.90
CA THR A 81 12.44 0.89 9.83
C THR A 81 11.68 1.11 11.14
N GLU A 82 11.50 2.36 11.56
CA GLU A 82 10.73 2.76 12.75
C GLU A 82 9.24 2.43 12.66
N MET A 83 8.73 2.22 11.45
CA MET A 83 7.32 1.88 11.21
C MET A 83 7.05 0.38 11.18
N VAL A 84 8.08 -0.47 11.33
CA VAL A 84 7.89 -1.93 11.37
C VAL A 84 6.97 -2.32 12.54
N GLY A 85 6.01 -3.21 12.27
CA GLY A 85 4.95 -3.59 13.21
C GLY A 85 3.70 -2.70 13.16
N SER A 86 3.78 -1.51 12.56
CA SER A 86 2.59 -0.67 12.35
C SER A 86 1.62 -1.32 11.37
N THR A 87 0.33 -1.20 11.65
CA THR A 87 -0.74 -1.72 10.79
C THR A 87 -1.60 -0.57 10.30
N ARG A 88 -1.98 -0.62 9.03
CA ARG A 88 -2.91 0.32 8.41
C ARG A 88 -3.93 -0.45 7.56
N GLU A 89 -5.19 -0.05 7.66
CA GLU A 89 -6.26 -0.59 6.82
C GLU A 89 -6.41 0.26 5.56
N TYR A 90 -6.81 -0.37 4.47
CA TYR A 90 -7.03 0.26 3.18
C TYR A 90 -8.32 -0.25 2.57
N GLU A 91 -9.22 0.67 2.26
CA GLU A 91 -10.29 0.43 1.29
C GLU A 91 -9.65 0.27 -0.09
N TYR A 92 -10.16 -0.66 -0.89
CA TYR A 92 -9.67 -0.89 -2.23
C TYR A 92 -10.80 -1.15 -3.23
N GLN A 93 -10.57 -0.74 -4.48
CA GLN A 93 -11.44 -1.03 -5.60
C GLN A 93 -10.60 -1.42 -6.81
N VAL A 94 -10.93 -2.55 -7.42
CA VAL A 94 -10.34 -2.99 -8.68
C VAL A 94 -11.37 -2.85 -9.79
N GLN A 95 -11.02 -2.13 -10.86
CA GLN A 95 -11.82 -1.96 -12.07
C GLN A 95 -10.95 -2.30 -13.29
N GLY A 96 -11.02 -3.54 -13.74
CA GLY A 96 -10.12 -4.06 -14.79
C GLY A 96 -8.65 -3.95 -14.36
N ASP A 97 -7.90 -3.12 -15.07
CA ASP A 97 -6.48 -2.86 -14.80
C ASP A 97 -6.24 -1.65 -13.89
N LEU A 98 -7.28 -1.04 -13.33
CA LEU A 98 -7.15 0.06 -12.38
C LEU A 98 -7.39 -0.44 -10.95
N LEU A 99 -6.42 -0.20 -10.08
CA LEU A 99 -6.53 -0.35 -8.63
C LEU A 99 -6.58 1.04 -7.99
N ARG A 100 -7.60 1.25 -7.14
CA ARG A 100 -7.65 2.40 -6.23
C ARG A 100 -7.55 1.90 -4.80
N THR A 101 -6.71 2.53 -3.99
CA THR A 101 -6.66 2.28 -2.55
C THR A 101 -6.71 3.57 -1.77
N VAL A 102 -7.29 3.50 -0.58
CA VAL A 102 -7.47 4.63 0.34
C VAL A 102 -7.21 4.13 1.75
N SER A 103 -6.29 4.76 2.48
CA SER A 103 -6.07 4.40 3.88
C SER A 103 -7.28 4.76 4.73
N VAL A 104 -7.75 3.79 5.49
CA VAL A 104 -8.82 3.95 6.48
C VAL A 104 -8.19 4.42 7.79
N HIS A 105 -8.89 5.32 8.47
CA HIS A 105 -8.50 5.73 9.82
C HIS A 105 -8.81 4.61 10.81
N PRO A 106 -7.95 4.38 11.82
CA PRO A 106 -8.34 3.51 12.92
C PRO A 106 -9.62 4.07 13.54
N ALA A 107 -10.63 3.23 13.71
CA ALA A 107 -11.95 3.62 14.25
C ALA A 107 -11.89 4.14 15.71
N LYS A 108 -10.71 4.19 16.33
CA LYS A 108 -10.51 4.74 17.67
C LYS A 108 -10.13 6.22 17.55
N GLU A 109 -11.10 7.08 17.87
CA GLU A 109 -10.89 8.51 18.07
C GLU A 109 -9.70 8.76 19.02
N PRO A 110 -8.73 9.59 18.64
CA PRO A 110 -7.90 10.26 19.63
C PRO A 110 -8.77 11.23 20.44
N VAL A 111 -8.46 11.40 21.72
CA VAL A 111 -9.12 12.33 22.67
C VAL A 111 -9.15 13.80 22.18
N ALA A 112 -8.40 14.12 21.12
CA ALA A 112 -8.59 15.30 20.28
C ALA A 112 -8.49 14.90 18.81
N ALA A 113 -9.57 15.08 18.03
CA ALA A 113 -9.55 14.83 16.60
C ALA A 113 -8.68 15.88 15.89
N PRO A 114 -7.67 15.51 15.09
CA PRO A 114 -7.03 16.45 14.19
C PRO A 114 -8.06 17.01 13.20
N ALA A 115 -7.96 18.29 12.83
CA ALA A 115 -8.89 18.93 11.89
C ALA A 115 -8.95 18.21 10.54
N VAL A 116 -7.87 17.50 10.16
CA VAL A 116 -7.79 16.61 9.00
C VAL A 116 -7.10 15.30 9.39
N ALA A 117 -7.76 14.18 9.11
CA ALA A 117 -7.23 12.87 9.42
C ALA A 117 -6.25 12.41 8.30
N PRO A 118 -5.00 12.03 8.63
CA PRO A 118 -3.95 11.76 7.64
C PRO A 118 -4.31 10.62 6.68
N ARG A 119 -4.35 10.89 5.38
CA ARG A 119 -4.91 9.98 4.38
C ARG A 119 -3.89 9.70 3.28
N VAL A 120 -3.82 8.46 2.83
CA VAL A 120 -3.05 8.04 1.65
C VAL A 120 -4.02 7.48 0.64
N GLU A 121 -4.02 8.07 -0.55
CA GLU A 121 -4.81 7.60 -1.69
C GLU A 121 -3.85 7.19 -2.79
N THR A 122 -4.12 6.07 -3.45
CA THR A 122 -3.29 5.57 -4.53
C THR A 122 -4.15 5.11 -5.68
N GLU A 123 -3.82 5.57 -6.88
CA GLU A 123 -4.28 4.99 -8.12
C GLU A 123 -3.11 4.25 -8.76
N ALA A 124 -3.32 2.98 -9.09
CA ALA A 124 -2.31 2.13 -9.69
C ALA A 124 -2.86 1.36 -10.89
N VAL A 125 -2.01 1.14 -11.89
CA VAL A 125 -2.37 0.42 -13.11
C VAL A 125 -1.68 -0.92 -13.12
N ARG A 126 -2.39 -1.99 -13.51
CA ARG A 126 -1.83 -3.34 -13.61
C ARG A 126 -0.63 -3.32 -14.55
N MET A 127 0.42 -4.02 -14.16
CA MET A 127 1.62 -4.17 -14.97
C MET A 127 2.17 -5.59 -14.89
N PRO A 128 2.93 -6.05 -15.89
CA PRO A 128 3.69 -7.28 -15.77
C PRO A 128 4.59 -7.22 -14.54
N CYS A 129 4.59 -8.28 -13.74
CA CYS A 129 5.54 -8.35 -12.63
C CYS A 129 6.96 -8.37 -13.18
N PRO A 130 7.89 -7.60 -12.57
CA PRO A 130 9.29 -7.75 -12.92
C PRO A 130 9.68 -9.20 -12.65
N PRO A 131 10.60 -9.79 -13.46
CA PRO A 131 11.15 -11.08 -13.14
C PRO A 131 11.69 -10.98 -11.71
N THR A 132 11.24 -11.89 -10.84
CA THR A 132 11.90 -12.10 -9.56
C THR A 132 13.38 -12.24 -9.89
N HIS A 133 14.23 -11.38 -9.32
CA HIS A 133 15.66 -11.63 -9.33
C HIS A 133 15.83 -13.03 -8.75
N SER A 134 15.94 -14.01 -9.64
CA SER A 134 16.30 -15.36 -9.31
C SER A 134 17.67 -15.19 -8.70
N ALA A 135 17.82 -15.69 -7.48
CA ALA A 135 19.09 -15.73 -6.78
C ALA A 135 20.18 -16.07 -7.80
N PHE A 136 21.20 -15.21 -7.88
CA PHE A 136 22.44 -15.63 -8.51
C PHE A 136 22.87 -16.92 -7.82
N ASN A 137 23.03 -17.95 -8.65
CA ASN A 137 23.54 -19.28 -8.32
C ASN A 137 24.88 -19.18 -7.59
#